data_AF-A0A3B8WQE1-F1
#
_entry.id   AF-A0A3B8WQE1-F1
#
_cell.length_a   1.000
_cell.length_b   1.000
_cell.length_c   1.000
_cell.angle_alpha   90.00
_cell.angle_beta   90.00
_cell.angle_gamma   90.00
#
_symmetry.space_group_name_H-M   'P 1'
#
loop_
_entity.id
_entity.type
_entity.pdbx_description
1 polymer ?
#
loop_
_entity_poly.entity_id
_entity_poly.type
_entity_poly.pdbx_seq_one_letter_code
_entity_poly.pdbx_strand_id
1 'polypeptide(L)'
;MLTLIDLVGLLPLLIVASTAVLVMLGVAWRRHHGGTAAVTVSGLALALASLPLASAAPSSPPLMIFDGLALMGSALVLVSGLFIAAMSHGYLAGYRGPREEFYL
;
A
#
# COMPACT_ATOMS: atom_id res chain seq x y z
N MET A 1 5.88 11.08 23.30
CA MET A 1 6.12 9.62 23.30
C MET A 1 5.12 9.00 22.34
N LEU A 2 5.55 8.15 21.42
CA LEU A 2 4.65 7.42 20.51
C LEU A 2 3.91 6.35 21.32
N THR A 3 2.59 6.37 21.30
CA THR A 3 1.74 5.39 21.99
C THR A 3 1.12 4.42 20.99
N LEU A 4 0.62 3.27 21.45
CA LEU A 4 -0.07 2.30 20.58
C LEU A 4 -1.27 2.92 19.85
N ILE A 5 -1.88 3.96 20.42
CA ILE A 5 -3.04 4.62 19.81
C ILE A 5 -2.63 5.49 18.63
N ASP A 6 -1.42 6.06 18.65
CA ASP A 6 -0.88 6.86 17.55
C ASP A 6 -0.59 5.98 16.31
N LEU A 7 -0.40 4.66 16.49
CA LEU A 7 -0.23 3.72 15.37
C LEU A 7 -1.52 3.56 14.55
N VAL A 8 -2.69 3.82 15.13
CA VAL A 8 -3.98 3.74 14.42
C VAL A 8 -4.04 4.81 13.32
N GLY A 9 -3.54 6.02 13.58
CA GLY A 9 -3.43 7.08 12.57
C GLY A 9 -2.42 6.76 11.45
N LEU A 10 -1.48 5.84 11.71
CA LEU A 10 -0.44 5.42 10.76
C LEU A 10 -0.78 4.12 10.01
N LEU A 11 -1.94 3.49 10.29
CA LEU A 11 -2.29 2.17 9.76
C LEU A 11 -2.15 2.05 8.23
N PRO A 12 -2.65 3.01 7.41
CA PRO A 12 -2.56 2.91 5.95
C PRO A 12 -1.11 2.87 5.49
N LEU A 13 -0.26 3.70 6.09
CA LEU A 13 1.17 3.76 5.76
C LEU A 13 1.89 2.47 6.19
N LEU A 14 1.57 1.95 7.37
CA LEU A 14 2.14 0.69 7.87
C LEU A 14 1.77 -0.50 6.98
N ILE A 15 0.52 -0.55 6.49
CA ILE A 15 0.07 -1.60 5.58
C ILE A 15 0.84 -1.52 4.25
N VAL A 16 0.96 -0.32 3.66
CA VAL A 16 1.71 -0.13 2.39
C VAL A 16 3.17 -0.53 2.57
N ALA A 17 3.84 -0.04 3.63
CA ALA A 17 5.24 -0.36 3.89
C ALA A 17 5.47 -1.86 4.13
N SER A 18 4.60 -2.49 4.91
CA SER A 18 4.67 -3.94 5.16
C SER A 18 4.43 -4.73 3.87
N THR A 19 3.48 -4.29 3.03
CA THR A 19 3.22 -4.90 1.72
C THR A 19 4.45 -4.82 0.82
N ALA A 20 5.11 -3.66 0.74
CA ALA A 20 6.33 -3.49 -0.05
C ALA A 20 7.46 -4.44 0.42
N VAL A 21 7.66 -4.57 1.74
CA VAL A 21 8.63 -5.51 2.31
C VAL A 21 8.26 -6.96 1.99
N LEU A 22 7.00 -7.34 2.13
CA LEU A 22 6.52 -8.69 1.81
C LEU A 22 6.69 -9.02 0.32
N VAL A 23 6.40 -8.07 -0.56
CA VAL A 23 6.61 -8.20 -2.01
C VAL A 23 8.10 -8.37 -2.29
N MET A 24 8.97 -7.53 -1.72
CA MET A 24 10.42 -7.61 -1.92
C MET A 24 10.98 -8.97 -1.48
N LEU A 25 10.58 -9.46 -0.31
CA LEU A 25 10.96 -10.79 0.19
C LEU A 25 10.38 -11.90 -0.68
N GLY A 26 9.14 -11.77 -1.12
CA GLY A 26 8.48 -12.72 -2.02
C GLY A 26 9.22 -12.85 -3.35
N VAL A 27 9.64 -11.74 -3.95
CA VAL A 27 10.43 -11.70 -5.20
C VAL A 27 11.81 -12.32 -5.00
N ALA A 28 12.47 -12.02 -3.87
CA ALA A 28 13.77 -12.61 -3.52
C ALA A 28 13.69 -14.12 -3.31
N TRP A 29 12.59 -14.61 -2.72
CA TRP A 29 12.36 -16.04 -2.50
C TRP A 29 11.99 -16.79 -3.79
N ARG A 30 11.00 -16.29 -4.54
CA ARG A 30 10.54 -16.90 -5.79
C ARG A 30 9.89 -15.86 -6.69
N ARG A 31 10.49 -15.66 -7.87
CA ARG A 31 9.92 -14.80 -8.93
C ARG A 31 8.61 -15.40 -9.47
N HIS A 32 7.48 -14.80 -9.10
CA HIS A 32 6.16 -15.23 -9.51
C HIS A 32 5.23 -14.02 -9.74
N HIS A 33 5.28 -13.45 -10.95
CA HIS A 33 4.50 -12.28 -11.39
C HIS A 33 3.06 -12.21 -10.87
N GLY A 34 2.26 -13.28 -11.05
CA GLY A 34 0.86 -13.28 -10.60
C GLY A 34 0.69 -13.23 -9.08
N GLY A 35 1.62 -13.84 -8.34
CA GLY A 35 1.60 -13.82 -6.88
C GLY A 35 2.00 -12.44 -6.35
N THR A 36 3.05 -11.86 -6.94
CA THR A 36 3.48 -10.50 -6.62
C THR A 36 2.36 -9.49 -6.86
N ALA A 37 1.73 -9.52 -8.04
CA ALA A 37 0.61 -8.64 -8.37
C ALA A 37 -0.56 -8.79 -7.37
N ALA A 38 -0.93 -10.03 -7.03
CA ALA A 38 -2.02 -10.29 -6.10
C ALA A 38 -1.75 -9.74 -4.69
N VAL A 39 -0.52 -9.91 -4.18
CA VAL A 39 -0.12 -9.37 -2.87
C VAL A 39 -0.16 -7.85 -2.87
N THR A 40 0.39 -7.18 -3.90
CA THR A 40 0.39 -5.72 -4.01
C THR A 40 -1.03 -5.15 -4.08
N VAL A 41 -1.88 -5.71 -4.94
CA VAL A 41 -3.29 -5.29 -5.07
C VAL A 41 -4.04 -5.48 -3.75
N SER A 42 -3.83 -6.61 -3.07
CA SER A 42 -4.46 -6.88 -1.77
C SER A 42 -3.99 -5.90 -0.70
N GLY A 43 -2.68 -5.62 -0.63
CA GLY A 43 -2.13 -4.66 0.33
C GLY A 43 -2.61 -3.23 0.11
N LEU A 44 -2.69 -2.78 -1.15
CA LEU A 44 -3.23 -1.47 -1.50
C LEU A 44 -4.74 -1.37 -1.17
N ALA A 45 -5.50 -2.43 -1.43
CA ALA A 45 -6.92 -2.48 -1.06
C ALA A 45 -7.11 -2.45 0.47
N LEU A 46 -6.29 -3.18 1.23
CA LEU A 46 -6.30 -3.16 2.69
C LEU A 46 -5.91 -1.78 3.25
N ALA A 47 -4.91 -1.13 2.67
CA ALA A 47 -4.51 0.23 3.04
C ALA A 47 -5.65 1.22 2.79
N LEU A 48 -6.32 1.13 1.64
CA LEU A 48 -7.48 1.97 1.32
C LEU A 48 -8.64 1.73 2.30
N ALA A 49 -8.94 0.46 2.61
CA ALA A 49 -9.98 0.09 3.57
C ALA A 49 -9.66 0.54 5.01
N SER A 50 -8.39 0.79 5.32
CA SER A 50 -7.97 1.27 6.65
C SER A 50 -8.09 2.78 6.86
N LEU A 51 -8.32 3.59 5.82
CA LEU A 51 -8.42 5.05 5.95
C LEU A 51 -9.50 5.52 6.93
N PRO A 52 -10.72 4.92 7.00
CA PRO A 52 -11.71 5.32 7.99
C PRO A 52 -11.23 5.10 9.42
N LEU A 53 -10.50 4.01 9.67
CA LEU A 53 -9.92 3.72 10.99
C LEU A 53 -8.85 4.74 11.35
N ALA A 54 -7.97 5.09 10.41
CA ALA A 54 -6.94 6.11 10.60
C ALA A 54 -7.54 7.50 10.87
N SER A 55 -8.64 7.83 10.19
CA SER A 55 -9.37 9.10 10.37
C SER A 55 -10.07 9.22 11.73
N ALA A 56 -10.40 8.09 12.35
CA ALA A 56 -11.03 8.03 13.66
C ALA A 56 -10.01 8.03 14.81
N ALA A 57 -8.70 8.13 14.50
CA ALA A 57 -7.67 8.18 15.53
C ALA A 57 -7.81 9.43 16.42
N PRO A 58 -7.59 9.33 17.74
CA PRO A 58 -7.78 10.45 18.68
C PRO A 58 -6.83 11.64 18.43
N SER A 59 -5.66 11.37 17.86
CA SER A 59 -4.59 12.32 17.63
C SER A 59 -3.87 12.01 16.32
N SER A 60 -3.41 13.07 15.65
CA SER A 60 -2.50 12.93 14.51
C SER A 60 -1.09 12.55 14.98
N PRO A 61 -0.33 11.79 14.17
CA PRO A 61 1.08 11.47 14.48
C PRO A 61 1.95 12.73 14.61
N PRO A 62 3.09 12.67 15.33
CA PRO A 62 3.89 13.88 15.62
C PRO A 62 4.47 14.60 14.38
N LEU A 63 4.63 13.88 13.27
CA LEU A 63 5.26 14.38 12.03
C LEU A 63 4.25 14.57 10.88
N MET A 64 2.97 14.32 11.11
CA MET A 64 1.96 14.32 10.06
C MET A 64 0.64 14.85 10.62
N ILE A 65 0.00 15.78 9.92
CA ILE A 65 -1.36 16.21 10.23
C ILE A 65 -2.31 15.36 9.39
N PHE A 66 -3.22 14.64 10.04
CA PHE A 66 -4.21 13.80 9.37
C PHE A 66 -5.57 14.52 9.36
N ASP A 67 -5.74 15.42 8.39
CA ASP A 67 -6.97 16.19 8.18
C ASP A 67 -7.76 15.70 6.96
N GLY A 68 -8.84 16.40 6.60
CA GLY A 68 -9.67 16.03 5.44
C GLY A 68 -8.91 16.05 4.11
N LEU A 69 -7.93 16.94 3.95
CA LEU A 69 -7.09 17.00 2.76
C LEU A 69 -6.15 15.80 2.69
N ALA A 70 -5.49 15.45 3.80
CA ALA A 70 -4.65 14.27 3.91
C ALA A 70 -5.43 12.99 3.62
N LEU A 71 -6.67 12.89 4.11
CA LEU A 71 -7.54 11.75 3.85
C LEU A 71 -7.92 11.64 2.36
N MET A 72 -8.34 12.74 1.74
CA MET A 72 -8.69 12.76 0.31
C MET A 72 -7.47 12.46 -0.57
N GLY A 73 -6.32 13.06 -0.26
CA GLY A 73 -5.06 12.80 -0.97
C GLY A 73 -4.62 11.35 -0.84
N SER A 74 -4.69 10.78 0.37
CA SER A 74 -4.36 9.37 0.61
C SER A 74 -5.28 8.43 -0.16
N ALA A 75 -6.59 8.69 -0.15
CA ALA A 75 -7.56 7.91 -0.92
C ALA A 75 -7.27 7.97 -2.42
N LEU A 76 -7.01 9.16 -2.96
CA LEU A 76 -6.70 9.35 -4.38
C LEU A 76 -5.44 8.59 -4.80
N VAL A 77 -4.36 8.70 -4.02
CA VAL A 77 -3.09 8.00 -4.29
C VAL A 77 -3.28 6.48 -4.22
N LEU A 78 -3.97 5.98 -3.18
CA LEU A 78 -4.19 4.55 -3.00
C LEU A 78 -5.09 3.96 -4.10
N VAL A 79 -6.18 4.64 -4.49
CA VAL A 79 -7.03 4.20 -5.60
C VAL A 79 -6.26 4.20 -6.92
N SER A 80 -5.47 5.24 -7.17
CA SER A 80 -4.64 5.33 -8.38
C SER A 80 -3.61 4.20 -8.43
N GLY A 81 -2.87 3.98 -7.34
CA GLY A 81 -1.91 2.89 -7.22
C GLY A 81 -2.55 1.51 -7.37
N LEU A 82 -3.72 1.29 -6.77
CA LEU A 82 -4.48 0.04 -6.89
C LEU A 82 -4.88 -0.23 -8.34
N PHE A 83 -5.40 0.79 -9.03
CA PHE A 83 -5.79 0.69 -10.43
C PHE A 83 -4.59 0.40 -11.33
N ILE A 84 -3.49 1.13 -11.15
CA ILE A 84 -2.25 0.92 -11.90
C ILE A 84 -1.72 -0.51 -11.65
N ALA A 85 -1.61 -0.95 -10.40
CA ALA A 85 -1.12 -2.29 -10.08
C ALA A 85 -1.99 -3.40 -10.70
N ALA A 86 -3.32 -3.26 -10.64
CA ALA A 86 -4.25 -4.23 -11.21
C ALA A 86 -4.13 -4.32 -12.73
N MET A 87 -4.03 -3.18 -13.43
CA MET A 87 -3.90 -3.13 -14.89
C MET A 87 -2.51 -3.57 -15.36
N SER A 88 -1.46 -3.26 -14.59
CA SER A 88 -0.09 -3.60 -14.92
C SER A 88 0.16 -5.11 -15.02
N HIS A 89 -0.63 -5.94 -14.34
CA HIS A 89 -0.50 -7.39 -14.46
C HIS A 89 -0.70 -7.87 -15.90
N GLY A 90 -1.76 -7.41 -16.56
CA GLY A 90 -2.05 -7.72 -17.96
C GLY A 90 -1.09 -7.01 -18.91
N TYR A 91 -0.78 -5.74 -18.64
CA TYR A 91 0.16 -4.95 -19.45
C TYR A 91 1.56 -5.60 -19.53
N LEU A 92 2.07 -6.11 -18.40
CA LEU A 92 3.40 -6.73 -18.32
C LEU A 92 3.42 -8.19 -18.80
N ALA A 93 2.30 -8.79 -19.19
CA ALA A 93 2.26 -10.19 -19.61
C ALA A 93 3.18 -10.49 -20.80
N GLY A 94 3.33 -9.54 -21.73
CA GLY A 94 4.22 -9.64 -22.90
C GLY A 94 5.66 -9.16 -22.67
N TYR A 95 5.98 -8.62 -21.49
CA TYR A 95 7.31 -8.11 -21.18
C TYR A 95 8.30 -9.26 -20.89
N ARG A 96 9.47 -9.22 -21.53
CA ARG A 96 10.50 -10.28 -21.46
C ARG A 96 11.49 -10.11 -20.30
N GLY A 97 11.54 -8.94 -19.67
CA GLY A 97 12.42 -8.66 -18.55
C GLY A 97 11.80 -9.00 -17.18
N PRO A 98 12.49 -8.64 -16.08
CA PRO A 98 11.95 -8.72 -14.73
C PRO A 98 10.66 -7.88 -14.59
N ARG A 99 9.56 -8.50 -14.16
CA ARG A 99 8.24 -7.86 -14.09
C ARG A 99 7.83 -7.52 -12.66
N GLU A 100 8.38 -8.26 -11.71
CA GLU A 100 7.96 -8.23 -10.32
C GLU A 100 8.42 -6.96 -9.62
N GLU A 101 9.58 -6.40 -9.99
CA GLU A 101 10.13 -5.16 -9.44
C GLU A 101 9.25 -3.93 -9.74
N PHE A 102 8.35 -4.01 -10.73
CA PHE A 102 7.39 -2.94 -11.02
C PHE A 102 6.43 -2.67 -9.85
N TYR A 103 6.17 -3.68 -9.00
CA TYR A 103 5.21 -3.60 -7.90
C TYR A 103 5.79 -3.08 -6.58
N LEU A 104 7.08 -2.73 -6.57
CA LEU A 104 7.79 -2.09 -5.45
C LEU A 104 7.85 -0.58 -5.66
#